data_AF-A0A958QYK5-F1
#
_entry.id   AF-A0A958QYK5-F1
#
_cell.length_a   1.000
_cell.length_b   1.000
_cell.length_c   1.000
_cell.angle_alpha   90.00
_cell.angle_beta   90.00
_cell.angle_gamma   90.00
#
_symmetry.space_group_name_H-M   'P 1'
#
loop_
_entity.id
_entity.type
_entity.pdbx_description
1 polymer ?
#
loop_
_entity_poly.entity_id
_entity_poly.type
_entity_poly.pdbx_seq_one_letter_code
_entity_poly.pdbx_strand_id
1 'polypeptide(L)'
;MAIQKLSQASAFGVGASLWVLPPLQLSAWTRKLDWYLNFQISRANSHPTPKLSPTLNEIVERNGIYSLPLAKSKPEEQPLLISSHTHLPNRMTLILPPFAEGSAWIHSCHDYWDKLGRMSARFFLPATLTIDQFVKDWPEPQSSIEISLVSDMITSQS
;
A
#
# COMPACT_ATOMS: atom_id res chain seq x y z
N MET A 1 19.45 -3.41 -12.21
CA MET A 1 18.57 -3.17 -11.05
C MET A 1 18.85 -4.23 -9.99
N ALA A 2 19.13 -3.84 -8.75
CA ALA A 2 19.35 -4.79 -7.66
C ALA A 2 18.02 -5.02 -6.93
N ILE A 3 17.18 -5.93 -7.46
CA ILE A 3 16.07 -6.46 -6.67
C ILE A 3 16.68 -7.37 -5.61
N GLN A 4 16.60 -6.95 -4.34
CA GLN A 4 17.06 -7.76 -3.23
C GLN A 4 15.92 -8.62 -2.70
N LYS A 5 16.09 -9.94 -2.71
CA LYS A 5 15.19 -10.87 -2.01
C LYS A 5 15.56 -10.85 -0.53
N LEU A 6 14.61 -10.50 0.34
CA LEU A 6 14.81 -10.49 1.79
C LEU A 6 14.18 -11.73 2.43
N SER A 7 14.89 -12.29 3.41
CA SER A 7 14.34 -13.31 4.30
C SER A 7 13.31 -12.70 5.27
N GLN A 8 12.48 -13.55 5.88
CA GLN A 8 11.53 -13.12 6.91
C GLN A 8 12.23 -12.45 8.11
N ALA A 9 13.42 -12.93 8.49
CA ALA A 9 14.20 -12.36 9.60
C ALA A 9 14.67 -10.92 9.30
N SER A 10 14.94 -10.62 8.04
CA SER A 10 15.36 -9.30 7.57
C SER A 10 14.20 -8.41 7.11
N ALA A 11 12.95 -8.87 7.17
CA ALA A 11 11.79 -8.17 6.60
C ALA A 11 11.55 -6.79 7.21
N PHE A 12 11.92 -6.59 8.48
CA PHE A 12 11.84 -5.31 9.19
C PHE A 12 13.20 -4.59 9.28
N GLY A 13 14.21 -5.00 8.50
CA GLY A 13 15.50 -4.33 8.49
C GLY A 13 15.40 -2.87 8.02
N VAL A 14 16.35 -2.03 8.40
CA VAL A 14 16.51 -0.69 7.79
C VAL A 14 16.79 -0.80 6.28
N GLY A 15 16.63 0.30 5.53
CA GLY A 15 17.09 0.40 4.14
C GLY A 15 16.04 0.83 3.11
N ALA A 16 14.74 0.75 3.44
CA ALA A 16 13.67 1.20 2.53
C ALA A 16 12.85 2.34 3.15
N SER A 17 12.74 3.45 2.42
CA SER A 17 11.97 4.61 2.85
C SER A 17 10.46 4.40 2.72
N LEU A 18 10.04 3.68 1.68
CA LEU A 18 8.64 3.32 1.41
C LEU A 18 8.44 1.82 1.62
N TRP A 19 7.46 1.43 2.42
CA TRP A 19 6.99 0.03 2.46
C TRP A 19 5.65 -0.06 1.75
N VAL A 20 5.50 -1.00 0.82
CA VAL A 20 4.27 -1.20 0.07
C VAL A 20 3.67 -2.54 0.46
N LEU A 21 2.41 -2.50 0.89
CA LEU A 21 1.65 -3.63 1.42
C LEU A 21 0.39 -3.88 0.59
N PRO A 22 -0.01 -5.15 0.43
CA PRO A 22 -1.32 -5.50 -0.09
C PRO A 22 -2.40 -5.31 1.00
N PRO A 23 -3.68 -5.40 0.63
CA PRO A 23 -4.78 -5.38 1.58
C PRO A 23 -4.64 -6.39 2.72
N LEU A 24 -5.24 -6.06 3.87
CA LEU A 24 -5.12 -6.81 5.12
C LEU A 24 -5.58 -8.28 4.99
N GLN A 25 -6.55 -8.54 4.12
CA GLN A 25 -7.10 -9.87 3.86
C GLN A 25 -6.19 -10.75 3.01
N LEU A 26 -5.25 -10.16 2.26
CA LEU A 26 -4.42 -10.85 1.27
C LEU A 26 -2.98 -11.09 1.74
N SER A 27 -2.61 -10.64 2.95
CA SER A 27 -1.26 -10.83 3.48
C SER A 27 -1.19 -10.98 4.99
N ALA A 28 -0.41 -11.96 5.43
CA ALA A 28 -0.05 -12.10 6.84
C ALA A 28 0.88 -10.97 7.30
N TRP A 29 1.77 -10.47 6.43
CA TRP A 29 2.60 -9.32 6.74
C TRP A 29 1.80 -8.06 7.03
N THR A 30 0.78 -7.76 6.23
CA THR A 30 -0.05 -6.57 6.47
C THR A 30 -0.71 -6.62 7.85
N ARG A 31 -1.23 -7.78 8.27
CA ARG A 31 -1.80 -7.96 9.62
C ARG A 31 -0.76 -7.75 10.73
N LYS A 32 0.44 -8.31 10.56
CA LYS A 32 1.53 -8.15 11.52
C LYS A 32 2.01 -6.70 11.61
N LEU A 33 2.14 -6.03 10.47
CA LEU A 33 2.52 -4.62 10.39
C LEU A 33 1.47 -3.69 10.96
N ASP A 34 0.19 -4.02 10.77
CA ASP A 34 -0.91 -3.25 11.36
C ASP A 34 -0.82 -3.24 12.89
N TRP A 35 -0.45 -4.36 13.51
CA TRP A 35 -0.21 -4.42 14.95
C TRP A 35 0.90 -3.44 15.38
N TYR A 36 2.04 -3.41 14.67
CA TYR A 36 3.12 -2.46 14.94
C TYR A 36 2.72 -1.00 14.69
N LEU A 37 1.82 -0.76 13.74
CA LEU A 37 1.22 0.54 13.46
C LEU A 37 0.01 0.85 14.36
N ASN A 38 -0.13 0.16 15.50
CA ASN A 38 -1.22 0.35 16.44
C ASN A 38 -2.61 0.30 15.77
N PHE A 39 -2.81 -0.71 14.93
CA PHE A 39 -4.05 -0.98 14.19
C PHE A 39 -4.56 0.20 13.34
N GLN A 40 -3.67 1.06 12.85
CA GLN A 40 -4.05 2.20 12.01
C GLN A 40 -4.68 1.77 10.68
N ILE A 41 -4.21 0.67 10.07
CA ILE A 41 -4.74 0.17 8.79
C ILE A 41 -6.17 -0.37 9.01
N SER A 42 -6.38 -1.20 10.02
CA SER A 42 -7.71 -1.73 10.34
C SER A 42 -8.72 -0.63 10.66
N ARG A 43 -8.31 0.39 11.43
CA ARG A 43 -9.16 1.54 11.77
C ARG A 43 -9.49 2.39 10.55
N ALA A 44 -8.52 2.65 9.68
CA ALA A 44 -8.74 3.39 8.45
C ALA A 44 -9.73 2.68 7.52
N ASN A 45 -9.61 1.37 7.36
CA ASN A 45 -10.54 0.57 6.54
C ASN A 45 -11.97 0.56 7.08
N SER A 46 -12.14 0.71 8.39
CA SER A 46 -13.46 0.74 9.03
C SER A 46 -14.06 2.15 9.14
N HIS A 47 -13.31 3.17 8.74
CA HIS A 47 -13.74 4.56 8.90
C HIS A 47 -14.83 4.89 7.88
N PRO A 48 -16.05 5.24 8.32
CA PRO A 48 -17.11 5.63 7.40
C PRO A 48 -16.73 6.94 6.71
N THR A 49 -17.00 7.04 5.40
CA THR A 49 -16.89 8.35 4.72
C THR A 49 -17.88 9.30 5.38
N PRO A 50 -17.44 10.47 5.87
CA PRO A 50 -18.35 11.44 6.44
C PRO A 50 -19.38 11.85 5.39
N LYS A 51 -20.67 11.67 5.72
CA LYS A 51 -21.76 12.20 4.90
C LYS A 51 -21.88 13.69 5.19
N LEU A 52 -22.00 14.52 4.14
CA LEU A 52 -22.33 15.92 4.33
C LEU A 52 -23.65 16.05 5.09
N SER A 53 -23.71 16.99 6.03
CA SER A 53 -24.97 17.34 6.67
C SER A 53 -25.93 17.95 5.63
N PRO A 54 -27.26 17.76 5.78
CA PRO A 54 -28.24 18.36 4.89
C PRO A 54 -28.05 19.88 4.73
N THR A 55 -27.76 20.56 5.84
CA THR A 55 -27.52 22.01 5.87
C THR A 55 -26.30 22.41 5.02
N LEU A 56 -25.21 21.65 5.07
CA LEU A 56 -24.04 21.91 4.24
C LEU A 56 -24.32 21.66 2.76
N ASN A 57 -25.06 20.61 2.42
CA ASN A 57 -25.50 20.37 1.04
C ASN A 57 -26.30 21.55 0.49
N GLU A 58 -27.27 22.06 1.25
CA GLU A 58 -28.06 23.23 0.83
C GLU A 58 -27.20 24.49 0.61
N ILE A 59 -26.23 24.74 1.49
CA ILE A 59 -25.32 25.88 1.34
C ILE A 59 -24.47 25.72 0.08
N VAL A 60 -23.95 24.52 -0.19
CA VAL A 60 -23.14 24.21 -1.37
C VAL A 60 -23.94 24.41 -2.66
N GLU A 61 -25.18 23.91 -2.69
CA GLU A 61 -26.10 24.07 -3.81
C GLU A 61 -26.47 25.53 -4.06
N ARG A 62 -26.82 26.28 -3.00
CA ARG A 62 -27.17 27.71 -3.10
C ARG A 62 -26.02 28.59 -3.61
N ASN A 63 -24.78 28.23 -3.27
CA ASN A 63 -23.60 28.99 -3.69
C ASN A 63 -23.02 28.52 -5.03
N GLY A 64 -23.66 27.58 -5.72
CA GLY A 64 -23.17 27.07 -7.01
C GLY A 64 -21.80 26.40 -6.90
N ILE A 65 -21.46 25.84 -5.73
CA ILE A 65 -20.21 25.09 -5.55
C ILE A 65 -20.46 23.69 -6.10
N TYR A 66 -20.29 23.51 -7.41
CA TYR A 66 -20.59 22.25 -8.11
C TYR A 66 -19.62 21.11 -7.78
N SER A 67 -18.55 21.37 -7.03
CA SER A 67 -17.65 20.32 -6.56
C SER A 67 -16.95 20.70 -5.27
N LEU A 68 -17.47 20.21 -4.15
CA LEU A 68 -16.59 19.96 -3.02
C LEU A 68 -15.77 18.71 -3.34
N PRO A 69 -14.45 18.68 -3.09
CA PRO A 69 -13.63 17.48 -3.20
C PRO A 69 -13.93 16.56 -2.02
N LEU A 70 -15.20 16.23 -1.81
CA LEU A 70 -15.57 15.09 -1.00
C LEU A 70 -15.14 13.88 -1.80
N ALA A 71 -14.43 12.96 -1.14
CA ALA A 71 -13.95 11.74 -1.76
C ALA A 71 -15.10 11.07 -2.51
N LYS A 72 -15.10 11.20 -3.85
CA LYS A 72 -16.10 10.57 -4.73
C LYS A 72 -15.91 9.06 -4.77
N SER A 73 -14.69 8.62 -4.50
CA SER A 73 -14.34 7.21 -4.43
C SER A 73 -14.71 6.65 -3.06
N LYS A 74 -15.08 5.38 -3.04
CA LYS A 74 -15.23 4.66 -1.78
C LYS A 74 -13.85 4.57 -1.10
N PRO A 75 -13.77 4.68 0.23
CA PRO A 75 -12.50 4.56 0.96
C PRO A 75 -11.73 3.28 0.62
N GLU A 76 -12.46 2.19 0.37
CA GLU A 76 -11.93 0.88 -0.02
C GLU A 76 -11.21 0.84 -1.38
N GLU A 77 -11.43 1.84 -2.23
CA GLU A 77 -10.82 1.95 -3.57
C GLU A 77 -9.59 2.87 -3.59
N GLN A 78 -9.32 3.59 -2.50
CA GLN A 78 -8.21 4.52 -2.41
C GLN A 78 -7.00 3.89 -1.72
N PRO A 79 -5.77 4.18 -2.18
CA PRO A 79 -4.58 3.79 -1.44
C PRO A 79 -4.53 4.51 -0.10
N LEU A 80 -4.09 3.81 0.94
CA LEU A 80 -3.86 4.38 2.26
C LEU A 80 -2.36 4.61 2.46
N LEU A 81 -1.97 5.86 2.73
CA LEU A 81 -0.59 6.22 3.05
C LEU A 81 -0.47 6.60 4.53
N ILE A 82 0.40 5.91 5.24
CA ILE A 82 0.64 6.09 6.68
C ILE A 82 2.08 6.55 6.89
N SER A 83 2.28 7.63 7.65
CA SER A 83 3.61 8.00 8.15
C SER A 83 4.01 7.04 9.27
N SER A 84 5.02 6.20 9.03
CA SER A 84 5.36 5.07 9.89
C SER A 84 6.71 5.20 10.61
N HIS A 85 7.45 6.28 10.39
CA HIS A 85 8.81 6.52 10.91
C HIS A 85 8.97 6.45 12.44
N THR A 86 7.89 6.58 13.19
CA THR A 86 7.89 6.48 14.66
C THR A 86 7.78 5.05 15.17
N HIS A 87 7.26 4.13 14.36
CA HIS A 87 6.94 2.75 14.78
C HIS A 87 7.73 1.70 13.99
N LEU A 88 8.14 2.02 12.77
CA LEU A 88 8.80 1.13 11.84
C LEU A 88 10.04 1.82 11.25
N PRO A 89 11.07 1.06 10.84
CA PRO A 89 12.30 1.59 10.25
C PRO A 89 12.13 1.98 8.76
N ASN A 90 11.05 2.72 8.47
CA ASN A 90 10.73 3.30 7.16
C ASN A 90 10.07 4.67 7.35
N ARG A 91 10.06 5.50 6.31
CA ARG A 91 9.42 6.81 6.40
C ARG A 91 7.89 6.70 6.34
N MET A 92 7.40 5.87 5.42
CA MET A 92 5.98 5.73 5.15
C MET A 92 5.62 4.33 4.66
N THR A 93 4.39 3.92 4.97
CA THR A 93 3.79 2.66 4.56
C THR A 93 2.59 2.95 3.67
N LEU A 94 2.59 2.39 2.47
CA LEU A 94 1.52 2.47 1.48
C LEU A 94 0.76 1.14 1.44
N ILE A 95 -0.55 1.20 1.58
CA ILE A 95 -1.45 0.06 1.45
C ILE A 95 -2.28 0.28 0.20
N LEU A 96 -2.18 -0.66 -0.74
CA LEU A 96 -2.94 -0.59 -1.98
C LEU A 96 -4.34 -1.20 -1.83
N PRO A 97 -5.33 -0.71 -2.58
CA PRO A 97 -6.68 -1.26 -2.56
C PRO A 97 -6.73 -2.72 -3.07
N PRO A 98 -7.84 -3.44 -2.85
CA PRO A 98 -8.05 -4.78 -3.39
C PRO A 98 -7.85 -4.84 -4.90
N PHE A 99 -7.29 -5.95 -5.37
CA PHE A 99 -6.97 -6.20 -6.76
C PHE A 99 -7.48 -7.58 -7.17
N ALA A 100 -7.84 -7.73 -8.45
CA ALA A 100 -8.31 -9.00 -9.00
C ALA A 100 -7.14 -9.95 -9.33
N GLU A 101 -6.06 -9.41 -9.89
CA GLU A 101 -4.91 -10.17 -10.38
C GLU A 101 -3.60 -9.62 -9.79
N GLY A 102 -2.62 -10.51 -9.58
CA GLY A 102 -1.31 -10.12 -9.04
C GLY A 102 -0.55 -9.13 -9.93
N SER A 103 -0.68 -9.27 -11.26
CA SER A 103 -0.15 -8.34 -12.24
C SER A 103 -0.69 -6.92 -12.04
N ALA A 104 -1.99 -6.76 -11.83
CA ALA A 104 -2.63 -5.47 -11.58
C ALA A 104 -2.10 -4.80 -10.29
N TRP A 105 -1.82 -5.61 -9.25
CA TRP A 105 -1.18 -5.10 -8.03
C TRP A 105 0.24 -4.61 -8.27
N ILE A 106 1.03 -5.32 -9.08
CA ILE A 106 2.40 -4.93 -9.45
C ILE A 106 2.42 -3.60 -10.22
N HIS A 107 1.53 -3.45 -11.21
CA HIS A 107 1.42 -2.21 -11.97
C HIS A 107 0.99 -1.05 -11.07
N SER A 108 0.04 -1.29 -10.16
CA SER A 108 -0.37 -0.28 -9.16
C SER A 108 0.80 0.09 -8.24
N CYS A 109 1.59 -0.88 -7.80
CA CYS A 109 2.81 -0.65 -7.02
C CYS A 109 3.77 0.28 -7.76
N HIS A 110 4.04 0.01 -9.04
CA HIS A 110 4.91 0.82 -9.88
C HIS A 110 4.35 2.24 -10.05
N ASP A 111 3.07 2.39 -10.38
CA ASP A 111 2.42 3.69 -10.57
C ASP A 111 2.52 4.59 -9.33
N TYR A 112 2.23 4.05 -8.15
CA TYR A 112 2.33 4.83 -6.92
C TYR A 112 3.77 5.11 -6.52
N TRP A 113 4.66 4.15 -6.72
CA TRP A 113 6.08 4.35 -6.47
C TRP A 113 6.66 5.46 -7.35
N ASP A 114 6.29 5.51 -8.63
CA ASP A 114 6.66 6.57 -9.56
C ASP A 114 6.11 7.94 -9.12
N LYS A 115 4.81 8.02 -8.80
CA LYS A 115 4.16 9.24 -8.29
C LYS A 115 4.78 9.75 -6.99
N LEU A 116 5.31 8.87 -6.16
CA LEU A 116 5.99 9.20 -4.90
C LEU A 116 7.47 9.55 -5.09
N GLY A 117 7.96 9.67 -6.33
CA GLY A 117 9.33 10.09 -6.64
C GLY A 117 10.36 8.98 -6.59
N ARG A 118 9.94 7.72 -6.80
CA ARG A 118 10.82 6.55 -6.94
C ARG A 118 11.85 6.38 -5.81
N MET A 119 11.43 6.51 -4.56
CA MET A 119 12.33 6.32 -3.40
C MET A 119 12.67 4.85 -3.15
N SER A 120 13.65 4.55 -2.27
CA SER A 120 13.94 3.16 -1.89
C SER A 120 12.69 2.48 -1.31
N ALA A 121 12.34 1.33 -1.88
CA ALA A 121 11.05 0.69 -1.62
C ALA A 121 11.20 -0.77 -1.22
N ARG A 122 10.38 -1.21 -0.27
CA ARG A 122 10.23 -2.61 0.12
C ARG A 122 8.80 -3.05 -0.16
N PHE A 123 8.64 -4.04 -1.03
CA PHE A 123 7.34 -4.62 -1.36
C PHE A 123 7.15 -5.91 -0.58
N PHE A 124 6.09 -5.96 0.21
CA PHE A 124 5.64 -7.19 0.86
C PHE A 124 4.63 -7.82 -0.07
N LEU A 125 4.94 -8.99 -0.60
CA LEU A 125 4.11 -9.62 -1.63
C LEU A 125 2.85 -10.23 -1.00
N PRO A 126 1.70 -10.18 -1.69
CA PRO A 126 0.53 -10.95 -1.30
C PRO A 126 0.81 -12.46 -1.42
N ALA A 127 0.06 -13.28 -0.67
CA ALA A 127 0.25 -14.74 -0.67
C ALA A 127 0.12 -15.40 -2.06
N THR A 128 -0.61 -14.75 -2.98
CA THR A 128 -0.85 -15.24 -4.34
C THR A 128 0.29 -14.95 -5.32
N LEU A 129 1.29 -14.16 -4.91
CA LEU A 129 2.33 -13.67 -5.81
C LEU A 129 3.71 -14.20 -5.40
N THR A 130 4.41 -14.80 -6.36
CA THR A 130 5.81 -15.20 -6.18
C THR A 130 6.75 -14.05 -6.52
N ILE A 131 7.96 -14.11 -5.97
CA ILE A 131 9.00 -13.14 -6.28
C ILE A 131 9.33 -13.16 -7.78
N ASP A 132 9.38 -14.33 -8.40
CA ASP A 132 9.76 -14.44 -9.81
C ASP A 132 8.67 -13.87 -10.73
N GLN A 133 7.40 -14.03 -10.36
CA GLN A 133 6.29 -13.35 -11.05
C GLN A 133 6.41 -11.83 -10.91
N PHE A 134 6.74 -11.34 -9.70
CA PHE A 134 6.97 -9.90 -9.48
C PHE A 134 8.07 -9.37 -10.39
N VAL A 135 9.23 -10.04 -10.43
CA VAL A 135 10.37 -9.63 -11.25
C VAL A 135 10.03 -9.63 -12.74
N LYS A 136 9.24 -10.61 -13.19
CA LYS A 136 8.82 -10.75 -14.59
C LYS A 136 7.86 -9.64 -15.03
N ASP A 137 6.89 -9.31 -14.19
CA ASP A 137 5.83 -8.34 -14.53
C ASP A 137 6.20 -6.90 -14.17
N TRP A 138 7.36 -6.68 -13.53
CA TRP A 138 7.79 -5.34 -13.13
C TRP A 138 8.11 -4.48 -14.37
N PRO A 139 7.46 -3.32 -14.57
CA PRO A 139 7.55 -2.56 -15.83
C PRO A 139 8.93 -2.00 -16.18
N GLU A 140 9.83 -1.79 -15.20
CA GLU A 140 11.11 -1.13 -15.42
C GLU A 140 12.31 -2.00 -14.99
N PRO A 141 13.14 -2.49 -15.94
CA PRO A 141 14.28 -3.36 -15.61
C PRO A 141 15.53 -2.62 -15.09
N GLN A 142 15.57 -1.28 -15.13
CA GLN A 142 16.80 -0.50 -14.89
C GLN A 142 16.55 0.79 -14.09
N SER A 143 16.27 0.67 -12.80
CA SER A 143 16.44 1.79 -11.86
C SER A 143 17.73 1.63 -11.05
N SER A 144 18.37 2.75 -10.70
CA SER A 144 19.48 2.83 -9.75
C SER A 144 19.02 2.73 -8.29
N ILE A 145 17.71 2.67 -8.07
CA ILE A 145 17.07 2.69 -6.77
C ILE A 145 16.94 1.27 -6.24
N GLU A 146 17.24 1.09 -4.96
CA GLU A 146 17.15 -0.20 -4.29
C GLU A 146 15.69 -0.59 -4.05
N ILE A 147 15.32 -1.75 -4.59
CA ILE A 147 14.02 -2.39 -4.37
C ILE A 147 14.26 -3.69 -3.61
N SER A 148 13.59 -3.85 -2.49
CA SER A 148 13.60 -5.09 -1.69
C SER A 148 12.25 -5.80 -1.78
N LEU A 149 12.26 -7.13 -1.87
CA LEU A 149 11.06 -7.95 -1.91
C LEU A 149 11.01 -8.90 -0.70
N VAL A 150 9.83 -8.99 -0.10
CA VAL A 150 9.54 -9.92 1.00
C VAL A 150 8.37 -10.80 0.59
N SER A 151 8.58 -12.11 0.46
CA SER A 151 7.49 -13.06 0.22
C SER A 151 6.58 -13.18 1.44
N ASP A 152 5.29 -13.49 1.23
CA ASP A 152 4.37 -13.67 2.36
C ASP A 152 4.77 -14.87 3.22
N MET A 153 4.37 -14.85 4.49
CA MET A 153 4.69 -15.91 5.47
C MET A 153 3.91 -17.21 5.26
N ILE A 154 3.24 -17.37 4.13
CA ILE A 154 2.51 -18.57 3.77
C ILE A 154 3.26 -19.25 2.64
N THR A 155 4.24 -20.08 2.99
CA THR A 155 4.76 -21.08 2.06
C THR A 155 4.93 -22.41 2.78
N SER A 156 4.34 -23.44 2.17
CA SER A 156 4.38 -24.88 2.43
C SER A 156 3.74 -25.43 3.72
N GLN A 157 2.48 -25.85 3.61
CA GLN A 157 2.11 -27.26 3.83
C GLN A 157 0.98 -27.67 2.87
N SER A 158 1.34 -28.37 1.79
CA SER A 158 0.53 -29.37 1.10
C SER A 158 1.47 -30.26 0.29
#